data_AF-A0A382SJB0-F1
#
_entry.id   AF-A0A382SJB0-F1
#
_cell.length_a   1.000
_cell.length_b   1.000
_cell.length_c   1.000
_cell.angle_alpha   90.00
_cell.angle_beta   90.00
_cell.angle_gamma   90.00
#
_symmetry.space_group_name_H-M   'P 1'
#
loop_
_entity.id
_entity.type
_entity.pdbx_description
1 polymer ?
#
loop_
_entity_poly.entity_id
_entity_poly.type
_entity_poly.pdbx_seq_one_letter_code
_entity_poly.pdbx_strand_id
1 'polypeptide(L)' 'MTTTRYLIIDKKNEVYLKIEADADIRRELGEYFTFEVPGFKFMPQYRNRVWDGKIRLFSYATGQIYAGLYPY' A
#
# COMPACT_ATOMS: atom_id res chain seq x y z
N MET A 1 -21.08 -18.28 -9.38
CA MET A 1 -20.33 -17.79 -10.55
C MET A 1 -18.99 -17.30 -10.06
N THR A 2 -17.89 -17.84 -10.55
CA THR A 2 -16.54 -17.40 -10.20
C THR A 2 -16.18 -16.20 -11.06
N THR A 3 -16.06 -15.03 -10.45
CA THR A 3 -15.60 -13.82 -11.13
C THR A 3 -14.09 -13.90 -11.29
N THR A 4 -13.60 -14.05 -12.52
CA THR A 4 -12.16 -13.97 -12.80
C THR A 4 -11.71 -12.53 -12.54
N ARG A 5 -10.81 -12.34 -11.56
CA ARG A 5 -10.23 -11.03 -11.25
C ARG A 5 -8.85 -10.93 -11.87
N TYR A 6 -8.51 -9.75 -12.40
CA TYR A 6 -7.21 -9.50 -13.02
C TYR A 6 -6.39 -8.55 -12.17
N LEU A 7 -5.10 -8.89 -12.03
CA LEU A 7 -4.08 -8.04 -11.42
C LEU A 7 -2.97 -7.88 -12.46
N ILE A 8 -2.77 -6.65 -12.93
CA ILE A 8 -1.71 -6.32 -13.88
C ILE A 8 -0.61 -5.59 -13.12
N ILE A 9 0.61 -6.12 -13.21
CA ILE A 9 1.80 -5.52 -12.58
C ILE A 9 2.74 -5.08 -13.69
N ASP A 10 3.05 -3.79 -13.71
CA ASP A 10 3.97 -3.18 -14.67
C ASP A 10 5.21 -2.62 -13.94
N LYS A 11 6.40 -2.89 -14.48
CA LYS A 11 7.65 -2.37 -13.93
C LYS A 11 7.90 -0.96 -14.45
N LYS A 12 7.48 0.05 -13.67
CA LYS A 12 7.72 1.46 -14.01
C LYS A 12 9.22 1.80 -14.02
N ASN A 13 9.96 1.39 -12.99
CA ASN A 13 11.41 1.57 -12.90
C ASN A 13 12.02 0.57 -11.90
N GLU A 14 13.30 0.74 -11.55
CA GLU A 14 13.99 -0.14 -10.60
C GLU A 14 13.50 -0.02 -9.15
N VAL A 15 12.79 1.06 -8.83
CA VAL A 15 12.32 1.35 -7.47
C VAL A 15 10.83 1.02 -7.31
N TYR A 16 10.02 1.24 -8.34
CA TYR A 16 8.56 1.19 -8.28
C TYR A 16 7.96 0.26 -9.32
N LEU A 17 6.94 -0.48 -8.87
CA LEU A 17 5.99 -1.19 -9.71
C LEU A 17 4.67 -0.42 -9.73
N LYS A 18 3.93 -0.53 -10.82
CA LYS A 18 2.58 -0.02 -10.99
C LYS A 18 1.62 -1.21 -10.98
N ILE A 19 0.58 -1.13 -10.17
CA ILE A 19 -0.47 -2.14 -10.06
C ILE A 19 -1.76 -1.57 -10.64
N GLU A 20 -2.33 -2.28 -11.61
CA GLU A 20 -3.65 -2.02 -12.16
C GLU A 20 -4.57 -3.19 -11.79
N ALA A 21 -5.58 -2.89 -10.98
CA ALA A 21 -6.52 -3.86 -10.44
C ALA A 21 -7.82 -3.17 -10.01
N ASP A 22 -8.83 -3.99 -9.73
CA ASP A 22 -10.11 -3.54 -9.19
C ASP A 22 -9.98 -2.82 -7.84
N ALA A 23 -10.98 -2.02 -7.50
CA ALA A 23 -10.94 -1.15 -6.32
C ALA A 23 -10.88 -1.93 -4.99
N ASP A 24 -11.47 -3.12 -4.95
CA ASP A 24 -11.42 -4.04 -3.81
C ASP A 24 -10.01 -4.59 -3.61
N ILE A 25 -9.36 -5.09 -4.68
CA ILE A 25 -7.97 -5.59 -4.65
C ILE A 25 -7.02 -4.47 -4.23
N ARG A 26 -7.17 -3.26 -4.78
CA ARG A 26 -6.32 -2.12 -4.37
C ARG A 26 -6.48 -1.76 -2.90
N ARG A 27 -7.67 -1.96 -2.32
CA ARG A 27 -7.91 -1.76 -0.89
C ARG A 27 -7.22 -2.84 -0.05
N GLU A 28 -7.38 -4.11 -0.45
CA GLU A 28 -6.72 -5.25 0.21
C GLU A 28 -5.20 -5.11 0.18
N LEU A 29 -4.61 -4.72 -0.96
CA LEU A 29 -3.18 -4.44 -1.09
C LEU A 29 -2.74 -3.28 -0.17
N GLY A 30 -3.55 -2.22 -0.10
CA GLY A 30 -3.30 -1.11 0.80
C GLY A 30 -3.25 -1.56 2.26
N GLU A 31 -4.16 -2.41 2.70
CA GLU A 31 -4.20 -2.93 4.07
C GLU A 31 -3.07 -3.91 4.35
N TYR A 32 -2.76 -4.81 3.41
CA TYR A 32 -1.71 -5.81 3.55
C TYR A 32 -0.31 -5.17 3.64
N PHE A 33 -0.02 -4.18 2.78
CA PHE A 33 1.25 -3.44 2.79
C PHE A 33 1.23 -2.22 3.72
N THR A 34 0.49 -2.31 4.82
CA THR A 34 0.45 -1.30 5.88
C THR A 34 0.90 -1.89 7.20
N PHE A 35 1.73 -1.16 7.94
CA PHE A 35 2.17 -1.57 9.27
C PHE A 35 2.13 -0.41 10.26
N GLU A 36 1.99 -0.75 11.55
CA GLU A 36 2.03 0.20 12.65
C GLU A 36 3.47 0.48 13.07
N VAL A 37 3.80 1.75 13.29
CA VAL A 37 5.16 2.15 13.66
C VAL A 37 5.37 1.96 15.16
N PRO A 38 6.37 1.18 15.61
CA PRO A 38 6.64 1.04 17.04
C PRO A 38 6.81 2.40 17.73
N GLY A 39 6.06 2.64 18.81
CA GLY A 39 6.11 3.91 19.53
C GLY A 39 5.34 5.07 18.88
N PHE A 40 4.50 4.83 17.86
CA PHE A 40 3.70 5.88 17.20
C PHE A 40 2.89 6.74 18.18
N LYS A 41 2.44 6.16 19.31
CA LYS A 41 1.70 6.84 20.38
C LYS A 41 2.45 8.05 20.99
N PHE A 42 3.77 8.06 20.91
CA PHE A 42 4.60 9.13 21.44
C PHE A 42 4.89 10.23 20.41
N MET A 43 4.64 9.99 19.11
CA MET A 43 4.89 11.00 18.08
C MET A 43 3.89 12.16 18.19
N PRO A 44 4.38 13.42 18.14
CA PRO A 44 3.51 14.61 18.17
C PRO A 44 2.43 14.58 17.08
N GLN A 45 2.76 14.05 15.91
CA GLN A 45 1.83 13.93 14.77
C GLN A 45 0.63 13.03 15.07
N TYR A 46 0.84 11.94 15.81
CA TYR A 46 -0.24 11.05 16.26
C TYR A 46 -1.08 11.72 17.35
N ARG A 47 -0.42 12.38 18.32
CA ARG A 47 -1.10 13.11 19.41
C ARG A 47 -1.98 14.25 18.89
N ASN A 48 -1.49 14.97 17.88
CA ASN A 48 -2.21 16.04 17.21
C ASN A 48 -3.24 15.52 16.19
N ARG A 49 -3.43 14.20 16.06
CA ARG A 49 -4.39 13.54 15.16
C ARG A 49 -4.19 13.85 13.66
N VAL A 50 -2.99 14.26 13.27
CA VAL A 50 -2.63 14.53 11.86
C VAL A 50 -2.19 13.24 11.16
N TRP A 51 -1.71 12.27 11.93
CA TRP A 51 -1.25 10.98 11.44
C TRP A 51 -1.81 9.85 12.31
N ASP A 52 -2.10 8.70 11.69
CA ASP A 52 -2.76 7.56 12.32
C ASP A 52 -1.79 6.53 12.93
N GLY A 53 -0.48 6.76 12.82
CA GLY A 53 0.54 5.86 13.35
C GLY A 53 0.92 4.72 12.41
N LYS A 54 0.39 4.72 11.18
CA LYS A 54 0.61 3.67 10.19
C LYS A 54 1.42 4.17 9.02
N ILE A 55 2.28 3.31 8.50
CA ILE A 55 2.98 3.52 7.22
C ILE A 55 2.33 2.62 6.18
N ARG A 56 1.99 3.22 5.04
CA ARG A 56 1.40 2.55 3.88
C ARG A 56 2.44 2.53 2.77
N LEU A 57 2.84 1.35 2.32
CA LEU A 57 3.85 1.21 1.26
C LEU A 57 3.23 1.20 -0.14
N PHE A 58 1.93 0.89 -0.23
CA PHE A 58 1.15 1.02 -1.45
C PHE A 58 0.48 2.41 -1.52
N SER A 59 0.72 3.11 -2.63
CA SER A 59 0.07 4.40 -2.91
C SER A 59 -1.25 4.18 -3.63
N TYR A 60 -2.36 4.47 -2.95
CA TYR A 60 -3.70 4.35 -3.55
C TYR A 60 -3.94 5.36 -4.68
N ALA A 61 -3.32 6.53 -4.62
CA ALA A 61 -3.48 7.61 -5.60
C ALA A 61 -2.75 7.32 -6.91
N THR A 62 -1.55 6.76 -6.83
CA THR A 62 -0.72 6.48 -8.01
C THR A 62 -0.74 5.02 -8.45
N GLY A 63 -1.28 4.12 -7.62
CA GLY A 63 -1.26 2.68 -7.84
C GLY A 63 0.15 2.09 -7.81
N GLN A 64 1.06 2.69 -7.04
CA GLN A 64 2.47 2.32 -7.03
C GLN A 64 2.86 1.60 -5.74
N ILE A 65 3.76 0.64 -5.85
CA ILE A 65 4.41 -0.06 -4.75
C ILE A 65 5.92 -0.17 -5.01
N TYR A 66 6.71 -0.34 -3.96
CA TYR A 66 8.15 -0.58 -4.11
C TYR A 66 8.44 -1.94 -4.75
N ALA A 67 9.35 -1.98 -5.72
CA ALA A 67 9.72 -3.20 -6.44
C ALA A 67 10.32 -4.28 -5.54
N GLY A 68 11.00 -3.90 -4.46
CA GLY A 68 11.52 -4.84 -3.46
C GLY A 68 10.43 -5.61 -2.70
N LEU A 69 9.17 -5.17 -2.76
CA LEU A 69 8.04 -5.83 -2.11
C LEU A 69 7.35 -6.85 -3.03
N TYR A 70 7.77 -6.97 -4.30
CA TYR A 70 7.22 -7.95 -5.25
C TYR A 70 7.23 -9.40 -4.76
N PRO A 71 8.23 -9.89 -3.98
CA PRO A 71 8.22 -11.26 -3.50
C PRO A 71 7.20 -11.58 -2.39
N TYR A 72 6.50 -10.58 -1.85
CA TYR A 72 5.65 -10.67 -0.66
C TYR A 72 4.17 -10.39 -0.97
#